data_AF-A0A8J7FCR0-F1
#
_entry.id   AF-A0A8J7FCR0-F1
#
_cell.length_a   1.000
_cell.length_b   1.000
_cell.length_c   1.000
_cell.angle_alpha   90.00
_cell.angle_beta   90.00
_cell.angle_gamma   90.00
#
_symmetry.space_group_name_H-M   'P 1'
#
loop_
_entity.id
_entity.type
_entity.pdbx_description
1 polymer ?
#
loop_
_entity_poly.entity_id
_entity_poly.type
_entity_poly.pdbx_seq_one_letter_code
_entity_poly.pdbx_strand_id
1 'polypeptide(L)'
;MMNEIAAEYEFIGLSCDRSIQTDFLSLLLNMHDYNHQNGTHRKLFEIEEVQLKKFIDNGFHSHAYIAQPRKKPTLTDIFKNPALLVMPKVLEAHLENFFPSMAIMHGESPILSIKECHFYIPESSNKSRVFVLMFVKCHTPIAHLIKRNLLRLIEVVIEQDADILGKIYPNTPQHIKLNNEVGMDWVRRNFDSFPKAMEPNFSR
;
A
#
# COMPACT_ATOMS: atom_id res chain seq x y z
N MET A 1 -12.30 13.86 -5.95
CA MET A 1 -11.04 13.09 -5.76
C MET A 1 -10.23 12.85 -7.04
N MET A 2 -10.54 11.89 -7.94
CA MET A 2 -9.62 11.60 -9.07
C MET A 2 -9.35 12.80 -9.98
N ASN A 3 -10.37 13.64 -10.22
CA ASN A 3 -10.21 14.90 -10.95
C ASN A 3 -9.30 15.91 -10.22
N GLU A 4 -9.32 15.92 -8.88
CA GLU A 4 -8.44 16.79 -8.07
C GLU A 4 -6.99 16.31 -8.17
N ILE A 5 -6.75 14.99 -8.08
CA ILE A 5 -5.41 14.42 -8.26
C ILE A 5 -4.87 14.73 -9.67
N ALA A 6 -5.69 14.52 -10.70
CA ALA A 6 -5.30 14.79 -12.09
C ALA A 6 -5.07 16.28 -12.39
N ALA A 7 -5.65 17.20 -11.59
CA ALA A 7 -5.41 18.63 -11.73
C ALA A 7 -4.07 19.08 -11.14
N GLU A 8 -3.54 18.36 -10.13
CA GLU A 8 -2.34 18.74 -9.40
C GLU A 8 -1.10 17.88 -9.69
N TYR A 9 -1.30 16.66 -10.18
CA TYR A 9 -0.25 15.67 -10.40
C TYR A 9 -0.22 15.22 -11.87
N GLU A 10 0.99 14.95 -12.37
CA GLU A 10 1.19 14.34 -13.67
C GLU A 10 0.82 12.85 -13.61
N PHE A 11 -0.12 12.41 -14.44
CA PHE A 11 -0.36 10.98 -14.65
C PHE A 11 0.82 10.37 -15.40
N ILE A 12 1.47 9.36 -14.81
CA ILE A 12 2.64 8.72 -15.43
C ILE A 12 2.36 7.33 -15.96
N GLY A 13 1.24 6.72 -15.58
CA GLY A 13 0.76 5.49 -16.21
C GLY A 13 -0.10 4.60 -15.32
N LEU A 14 -0.57 3.54 -15.95
CA LEU A 14 -1.20 2.38 -15.33
C LEU A 14 -0.12 1.32 -15.07
N SER A 15 -0.16 0.69 -13.91
CA SER A 15 0.67 -0.48 -13.61
C SER A 15 -0.17 -1.59 -12.98
N CYS A 16 0.38 -2.80 -13.00
CA CYS A 16 -0.12 -3.96 -12.27
C CYS A 16 -1.54 -4.40 -12.64
N ASP A 17 -2.01 -4.15 -13.86
CA ASP A 17 -3.34 -4.58 -14.29
C ASP A 17 -3.42 -6.11 -14.42
N ARG A 18 -3.86 -6.78 -13.34
CA ARG A 18 -3.75 -8.23 -13.20
C ARG A 18 -4.91 -8.81 -12.41
N SER A 19 -5.38 -9.97 -12.87
CA SER A 19 -6.25 -10.84 -12.06
C SER A 19 -5.41 -11.80 -11.21
N ILE A 20 -5.81 -11.97 -9.95
CA ILE A 20 -5.17 -12.79 -8.92
C ILE A 20 -6.17 -13.88 -8.50
N GLN A 21 -5.69 -15.12 -8.36
CA GLN A 21 -6.48 -16.25 -7.85
C GLN A 21 -6.63 -16.16 -6.33
N THR A 22 -7.53 -15.31 -5.89
CA THR A 22 -7.89 -15.11 -4.49
C THR A 22 -9.28 -14.50 -4.37
N ASP A 23 -10.00 -14.81 -3.29
CA ASP A 23 -11.27 -14.16 -3.00
C ASP A 23 -11.06 -12.69 -2.59
N PHE A 24 -12.13 -11.91 -2.69
CA PHE A 24 -12.03 -10.47 -2.52
C PHE A 24 -11.68 -10.05 -1.09
N LEU A 25 -12.18 -10.77 -0.08
CA LEU A 25 -11.85 -10.46 1.31
C LEU A 25 -10.35 -10.72 1.57
N SER A 26 -9.81 -11.85 1.12
CA SER A 26 -8.39 -12.16 1.25
C SER A 26 -7.50 -11.11 0.58
N LEU A 27 -7.87 -10.65 -0.61
CA LEU A 27 -7.18 -9.53 -1.27
C LEU A 27 -7.20 -8.26 -0.39
N LEU A 28 -8.38 -7.84 0.08
CA LEU A 28 -8.51 -6.63 0.89
C LEU A 28 -7.73 -6.73 2.20
N LEU A 29 -7.75 -7.90 2.85
CA LEU A 29 -7.00 -8.13 4.09
C LEU A 29 -5.49 -8.00 3.86
N ASN A 30 -4.96 -8.56 2.77
CA ASN A 30 -3.54 -8.39 2.44
C ASN A 30 -3.20 -6.91 2.22
N MET A 31 -3.99 -6.21 1.42
CA MET A 31 -3.74 -4.80 1.08
C MET A 31 -3.86 -3.85 2.29
N HIS A 32 -4.50 -4.27 3.38
CA HIS A 32 -4.63 -3.52 4.63
C HIS A 32 -3.88 -4.15 5.81
N ASP A 33 -3.03 -5.14 5.55
CA ASP A 33 -2.10 -5.69 6.55
C ASP A 33 -0.82 -4.84 6.57
N TYR A 34 -0.71 -3.92 7.52
CA TYR A 34 0.49 -3.07 7.59
C TYR A 34 1.76 -3.85 7.98
N ASN A 35 1.65 -5.09 8.48
CA ASN A 35 2.83 -5.90 8.80
C ASN A 35 3.39 -6.65 7.60
N HIS A 36 2.60 -6.91 6.54
CA HIS A 36 3.05 -7.74 5.41
C HIS A 36 4.32 -7.18 4.79
N GLN A 37 4.48 -5.84 4.80
CA GLN A 37 5.64 -5.15 4.23
C GLN A 37 6.98 -5.67 4.79
N ASN A 38 7.01 -6.09 6.06
CA ASN A 38 8.19 -6.65 6.71
C ASN A 38 8.54 -8.07 6.20
N GLY A 39 7.56 -8.80 5.68
CA GLY A 39 7.74 -10.13 5.11
C GLY A 39 7.99 -10.10 3.60
N THR A 40 7.21 -9.30 2.86
CA THR A 40 7.11 -9.37 1.40
C THR A 40 8.10 -8.44 0.70
N HIS A 41 8.23 -7.20 1.18
CA HIS A 41 8.99 -6.14 0.49
C HIS A 41 10.30 -5.76 1.19
N ARG A 42 10.66 -6.45 2.28
CA ARG A 42 11.83 -6.10 3.10
C ARG A 42 13.13 -5.97 2.32
N LYS A 43 13.38 -6.84 1.33
CA LYS A 43 14.60 -6.77 0.50
C LYS A 43 14.60 -5.58 -0.45
N LEU A 44 13.42 -5.11 -0.85
CA LEU A 44 13.26 -4.01 -1.80
C LEU A 44 13.46 -2.65 -1.13
N PHE A 45 12.91 -2.47 0.07
CA PHE A 45 12.92 -1.19 0.78
C PHE A 45 13.87 -1.14 2.00
N GLU A 46 14.42 -2.28 2.41
CA GLU A 46 15.26 -2.42 3.60
C GLU A 46 14.59 -1.90 4.87
N ILE A 47 13.28 -2.07 4.98
CA ILE A 47 12.48 -1.66 6.15
C ILE A 47 12.85 -2.57 7.33
N GLU A 48 13.16 -1.95 8.48
CA GLU A 48 13.44 -2.66 9.72
C GLU A 48 12.17 -3.00 10.47
N GLU A 49 11.22 -2.07 10.49
CA GLU A 49 9.91 -2.21 11.12
C GLU A 49 8.89 -1.26 10.51
N VAL A 50 7.62 -1.54 10.79
CA VAL A 50 6.49 -0.68 10.42
C VAL A 50 5.88 -0.10 11.70
N GLN A 51 5.88 1.24 11.79
CA GLN A 51 5.33 1.97 12.92
C GLN A 51 4.04 2.67 12.50
N LEU A 52 2.88 2.13 12.91
CA LEU A 52 1.61 2.83 12.75
C LEU A 52 1.56 4.00 13.73
N LYS A 53 1.56 5.23 13.21
CA LYS A 53 1.53 6.46 14.02
C LYS A 53 0.13 6.87 14.38
N LYS A 54 -0.80 6.72 13.44
CA LYS A 54 -2.19 7.12 13.60
C LYS A 54 -3.07 6.32 12.67
N PHE A 55 -4.23 5.90 13.17
CA PHE A 55 -5.31 5.37 12.36
C PHE A 55 -6.57 6.19 12.62
N ILE A 56 -7.27 6.59 11.55
CA ILE A 56 -8.54 7.32 11.60
C ILE A 56 -9.56 6.46 10.90
N ASP A 57 -10.68 6.24 11.58
CA ASP A 57 -11.77 5.40 11.11
C ASP A 57 -13.04 6.22 10.99
N ASN A 58 -13.51 6.41 9.75
CA ASN A 58 -14.72 7.16 9.40
C ASN A 58 -15.70 6.23 8.65
N GLY A 59 -15.88 4.99 9.12
CA GLY A 59 -16.77 4.02 8.50
C GLY A 59 -16.14 3.40 7.26
N PHE A 60 -16.67 3.67 6.06
CA PHE A 60 -16.11 3.18 4.79
C PHE A 60 -14.91 4.00 4.28
N HIS A 61 -14.49 5.01 5.03
CA HIS A 61 -13.29 5.79 4.75
C HIS A 61 -12.33 5.68 5.93
N SER A 62 -11.04 5.46 5.67
CA SER A 62 -10.03 5.43 6.73
C SER A 62 -8.71 6.06 6.29
N HIS A 63 -7.92 6.49 7.28
CA HIS A 63 -6.56 6.98 7.08
C HIS A 63 -5.60 6.23 7.99
N ALA A 64 -4.47 5.78 7.46
CA ALA A 64 -3.35 5.27 8.24
C ALA A 64 -2.10 6.09 7.94
N TYR A 65 -1.41 6.52 8.99
CA TYR A 65 -0.13 7.23 8.90
C TYR A 65 0.95 6.30 9.43
N ILE A 66 1.90 5.96 8.58
CA ILE A 66 2.91 4.93 8.84
C ILE A 66 4.29 5.55 8.68
N ALA A 67 5.18 5.23 9.61
CA ALA A 67 6.60 5.48 9.47
C ALA A 67 7.35 4.15 9.38
N GLN A 68 8.25 4.04 8.42
CA GLN A 68 9.01 2.82 8.14
C GLN A 68 10.50 3.16 8.20
N PRO A 69 11.15 3.04 9.38
CA PRO A 69 12.58 3.18 9.51
C PRO A 69 13.30 2.19 8.60
N ARG A 70 14.27 2.70 7.85
CA ARG A 70 15.11 1.89 6.97
C ARG A 70 16.41 1.53 7.64
N LYS A 71 16.91 0.34 7.31
CA LYS A 71 18.24 -0.08 7.68
C LYS A 71 19.26 0.90 7.13
N LYS A 72 20.24 1.26 7.96
CA LYS A 72 21.37 2.09 7.51
C LYS A 72 22.14 1.32 6.41
N PRO A 73 22.28 1.88 5.19
CA PRO A 73 22.96 1.19 4.11
C PRO A 73 24.45 1.02 4.42
N THR A 74 25.02 -0.12 4.07
CA THR A 74 26.48 -0.33 4.16
C THR A 74 27.18 0.35 2.99
N LEU A 75 28.52 0.48 3.06
CA LEU A 75 29.30 0.99 1.92
C LEU A 75 29.06 0.14 0.67
N THR A 76 29.00 -1.18 0.81
CA THR A 76 28.73 -2.11 -0.29
C THR A 76 27.35 -1.87 -0.92
N ASP A 77 26.33 -1.56 -0.11
CA ASP A 77 24.99 -1.25 -0.60
C ASP A 77 25.00 0.07 -1.38
N ILE A 78 25.68 1.09 -0.88
CA ILE A 78 25.83 2.40 -1.55
C ILE A 78 26.56 2.24 -2.89
N PHE A 79 27.60 1.41 -2.97
CA PHE A 79 28.29 1.13 -4.23
C PHE A 79 27.38 0.45 -5.27
N LYS A 80 26.48 -0.44 -4.83
CA LYS A 80 25.51 -1.12 -5.71
C LYS A 80 24.33 -0.22 -6.10
N ASN A 81 23.92 0.66 -5.20
CA ASN A 81 22.80 1.57 -5.39
C ASN A 81 23.10 2.95 -4.76
N PRO A 82 23.73 3.87 -5.52
CA PRO A 82 24.05 5.21 -5.04
C PRO A 82 22.82 6.03 -4.60
N ALA A 83 21.61 5.67 -5.06
CA ALA A 83 20.37 6.34 -4.64
C ALA A 83 20.07 6.16 -3.14
N LEU A 84 20.69 5.18 -2.47
CA LEU A 84 20.59 4.99 -1.02
C LEU A 84 21.11 6.18 -0.20
N LEU A 85 22.00 7.01 -0.76
CA LEU A 85 22.50 8.21 -0.10
C LEU A 85 21.47 9.34 -0.02
N VAL A 86 20.54 9.40 -0.97
CA VAL A 86 19.56 10.48 -1.09
C VAL A 86 18.16 10.08 -0.63
N MET A 87 17.91 8.77 -0.46
CA MET A 87 16.66 8.30 0.11
C MET A 87 16.55 8.66 1.60
N PRO A 88 15.34 9.01 2.08
CA PRO A 88 15.16 9.35 3.47
C PRO A 88 15.37 8.12 4.37
N LYS A 89 15.85 8.38 5.59
CA LYS A 89 16.09 7.33 6.60
C LYS A 89 14.80 6.68 7.09
N VAL A 90 13.70 7.41 7.02
CA VAL A 90 12.36 6.94 7.37
C VAL A 90 11.49 7.18 6.15
N LEU A 91 10.82 6.14 5.66
CA LEU A 91 9.78 6.29 4.67
C LEU A 91 8.48 6.61 5.41
N GLU A 92 7.88 7.75 5.12
CA GLU A 92 6.56 8.09 5.62
C GLU A 92 5.53 7.82 4.53
N ALA A 93 4.48 7.10 4.90
CA ALA A 93 3.36 6.79 4.02
C ALA A 93 2.06 7.19 4.72
N HIS A 94 1.18 7.84 3.96
CA HIS A 94 -0.21 8.01 4.34
C HIS A 94 -1.06 7.17 3.40
N LEU A 95 -1.80 6.22 3.97
CA LEU A 95 -2.76 5.38 3.26
C LEU A 95 -4.17 5.95 3.50
N GLU A 96 -4.87 6.31 2.44
CA GLU A 96 -6.27 6.73 2.46
C GLU A 96 -7.12 5.66 1.77
N ASN A 97 -8.04 5.03 2.50
CA ASN A 97 -8.78 3.87 2.01
C ASN A 97 -10.26 4.18 1.86
N PHE A 98 -10.85 3.72 0.75
CA PHE A 98 -12.27 3.80 0.43
C PHE A 98 -12.80 2.39 0.22
N PHE A 99 -13.46 1.86 1.26
CA PHE A 99 -14.06 0.54 1.20
C PHE A 99 -15.24 0.53 0.20
N PRO A 100 -15.36 -0.51 -0.65
CA PRO A 100 -14.58 -1.74 -0.66
C PRO A 100 -13.39 -1.76 -1.64
N SER A 101 -13.28 -0.80 -2.56
CA SER A 101 -12.60 -1.06 -3.85
C SER A 101 -11.44 -0.14 -4.17
N MET A 102 -11.03 0.77 -3.28
CA MET A 102 -9.99 1.72 -3.61
C MET A 102 -9.13 2.09 -2.39
N ALA A 103 -7.83 2.24 -2.62
CA ALA A 103 -6.90 2.84 -1.67
C ALA A 103 -5.98 3.83 -2.39
N ILE A 104 -5.51 4.83 -1.67
CA ILE A 104 -4.53 5.80 -2.14
C ILE A 104 -3.35 5.79 -1.19
N MET A 105 -2.17 5.47 -1.72
CA MET A 105 -0.92 5.73 -1.01
C MET A 105 -0.40 7.11 -1.41
N HIS A 106 -0.19 7.94 -0.40
CA HIS A 106 0.44 9.25 -0.51
C HIS A 106 1.88 9.13 -0.04
N GLY A 107 2.81 9.34 -0.97
CA GLY A 107 4.24 9.43 -0.69
C GLY A 107 4.71 10.87 -0.87
N GLU A 108 5.42 11.41 0.12
CA GLU A 108 5.93 12.78 0.08
C GLU A 108 7.43 12.79 0.34
N SER A 109 8.18 13.55 -0.45
CA SER A 109 9.62 13.76 -0.27
C SER A 109 10.06 15.13 -0.79
N PRO A 110 11.26 15.61 -0.42
CA PRO A 110 11.79 16.85 -1.00
C PRO A 110 12.00 16.81 -2.52
N ILE A 111 12.06 15.61 -3.13
CA ILE A 111 12.37 15.43 -4.55
C ILE A 111 11.09 15.33 -5.39
N LEU A 112 10.10 14.61 -4.88
CA LEU A 112 8.81 14.35 -5.54
C LEU A 112 7.72 13.97 -4.54
N SER A 113 6.47 14.14 -4.97
CA SER A 113 5.27 13.58 -4.34
C SER A 113 4.64 12.52 -5.25
N ILE A 114 4.09 11.45 -4.67
CA ILE A 114 3.44 10.34 -5.37
C ILE A 114 2.02 10.17 -4.83
N LYS A 115 1.09 9.89 -5.73
CA LYS A 115 -0.22 9.30 -5.43
C LYS A 115 -0.34 7.99 -6.19
N GLU A 116 -0.37 6.88 -5.46
CA GLU A 116 -0.68 5.57 -6.02
C GLU A 116 -2.15 5.26 -5.74
N CYS A 117 -2.98 5.25 -6.78
CA CYS A 117 -4.39 4.94 -6.66
C CYS A 117 -4.61 3.48 -7.01
N HIS A 118 -4.74 2.64 -5.98
CA HIS A 118 -4.97 1.21 -6.07
C HIS A 118 -6.46 0.92 -6.19
N PHE A 119 -6.84 0.07 -7.13
CA PHE A 119 -8.20 -0.38 -7.34
C PHE A 119 -8.30 -1.89 -7.14
N TYR A 120 -9.32 -2.32 -6.42
CA TYR A 120 -9.60 -3.73 -6.09
C TYR A 120 -10.97 -4.12 -6.61
N ILE A 121 -11.03 -5.11 -7.49
CA ILE A 121 -12.29 -5.52 -8.14
C ILE A 121 -12.53 -7.02 -7.93
N PRO A 122 -13.69 -7.44 -7.41
CA PRO A 122 -14.08 -8.84 -7.42
C PRO A 122 -14.46 -9.26 -8.87
N GLU A 123 -13.74 -10.21 -9.46
CA GLU A 123 -14.09 -10.78 -10.77
C GLU A 123 -14.99 -12.02 -10.63
N SER A 124 -14.78 -12.83 -9.59
CA SER A 124 -15.59 -13.99 -9.24
C SER A 124 -15.38 -14.36 -7.76
N SER A 125 -15.99 -15.46 -7.28
CA SER A 125 -15.88 -15.88 -5.88
C SER A 125 -14.46 -16.19 -5.41
N ASN A 126 -13.55 -16.56 -6.33
CA ASN A 126 -12.15 -16.90 -6.04
C ASN A 126 -11.16 -16.12 -6.91
N LYS A 127 -11.60 -15.03 -7.54
CA LYS A 127 -10.73 -14.25 -8.44
C LYS A 127 -10.99 -12.78 -8.26
N SER A 128 -9.92 -12.03 -8.07
CA SER A 128 -9.95 -10.58 -7.87
C SER A 128 -8.95 -9.90 -8.80
N ARG A 129 -9.18 -8.64 -9.15
CA ARG A 129 -8.29 -7.85 -10.00
C ARG A 129 -7.74 -6.67 -9.23
N VAL A 130 -6.47 -6.38 -9.46
CA VAL A 130 -5.80 -5.17 -9.00
C VAL A 130 -5.32 -4.39 -10.21
N PHE A 131 -5.38 -3.07 -10.13
CA PHE A 131 -4.60 -2.20 -10.98
C PHE A 131 -4.29 -0.90 -10.24
N VAL A 132 -3.20 -0.24 -10.62
CA VAL A 132 -2.72 0.98 -9.97
C VAL A 132 -2.58 2.09 -10.99
N LEU A 133 -3.24 3.22 -10.73
CA LEU A 133 -2.98 4.47 -11.44
C LEU A 133 -1.96 5.28 -10.67
N MET A 134 -0.87 5.67 -11.31
CA MET A 134 0.18 6.44 -10.66
C MET A 134 0.25 7.87 -11.14
N PHE A 135 0.31 8.78 -10.18
CA PHE A 135 0.45 10.20 -10.39
C PHE A 135 1.64 10.74 -9.60
N VAL A 136 2.38 11.68 -10.18
CA VAL A 136 3.56 12.28 -9.55
C VAL A 136 3.56 13.78 -9.67
N LYS A 137 4.14 14.44 -8.67
CA LYS A 137 4.48 15.86 -8.70
C LYS A 137 5.98 15.98 -8.48
N CYS A 138 6.70 16.36 -9.52
CA CYS A 138 8.16 16.50 -9.47
C CYS A 138 8.54 17.87 -8.91
N HIS A 139 9.29 17.91 -7.80
CA HIS A 139 9.75 19.17 -7.20
C HIS A 139 11.13 19.59 -7.69
N THR A 140 11.84 18.68 -8.36
CA THR A 140 13.22 18.89 -8.83
C THR A 140 13.43 18.27 -10.22
N PRO A 141 14.40 18.77 -11.03
CA PRO A 141 14.67 18.21 -12.36
C PRO A 141 15.06 16.72 -12.34
N ILE A 142 15.79 16.28 -11.30
CA ILE A 142 16.20 14.88 -11.17
C ILE A 142 15.01 13.93 -10.97
N ALA A 143 13.89 14.42 -10.44
CA ALA A 143 12.67 13.62 -10.27
C ALA A 143 12.11 13.12 -11.62
N HIS A 144 12.29 13.87 -12.71
CA HIS A 144 11.87 13.44 -14.05
C HIS A 144 12.67 12.24 -14.59
N LEU A 145 13.88 12.00 -14.08
CA LEU A 145 14.66 10.81 -14.40
C LEU A 145 14.19 9.61 -13.58
N ILE A 146 13.88 9.84 -12.30
CA ILE A 146 13.45 8.79 -11.36
C ILE A 146 12.04 8.28 -11.72
N LYS A 147 11.12 9.16 -12.15
CA LYS A 147 9.72 8.80 -12.37
C LYS A 147 9.50 7.62 -13.32
N ARG A 148 10.40 7.43 -14.30
CA ARG A 148 10.32 6.32 -15.28
C ARG A 148 10.39 4.93 -14.64
N ASN A 149 11.07 4.81 -13.50
CA ASN A 149 11.26 3.53 -12.83
C ASN A 149 10.16 3.22 -11.81
N LEU A 150 9.32 4.20 -11.46
CA LEU A 150 8.28 4.03 -10.43
C LEU A 150 7.23 2.99 -10.85
N LEU A 151 6.80 2.99 -12.13
CA LEU A 151 5.75 2.06 -12.59
C LEU A 151 6.20 0.59 -12.49
N ARG A 152 7.49 0.35 -12.72
CA ARG A 152 8.11 -0.96 -12.57
C ARG A 152 8.29 -1.34 -11.10
N LEU A 153 8.59 -0.37 -10.25
CA LEU A 153 8.71 -0.61 -8.82
C LEU A 153 7.39 -1.09 -8.22
N ILE A 154 6.28 -0.40 -8.53
CA ILE A 154 4.95 -0.81 -8.06
C ILE A 154 4.55 -2.18 -8.64
N GLU A 155 4.93 -2.46 -9.89
CA GLU A 155 4.72 -3.78 -10.51
C GLU A 155 5.35 -4.88 -9.67
N VAL A 156 6.62 -4.73 -9.29
CA VAL A 156 7.31 -5.69 -8.44
C VAL A 156 6.63 -5.87 -7.07
N VAL A 157 6.13 -4.78 -6.46
CA VAL A 157 5.43 -4.84 -5.17
C VAL A 157 4.15 -5.65 -5.28
N ILE A 158 3.28 -5.34 -6.26
CA ILE A 158 2.01 -6.05 -6.44
C ILE A 158 2.23 -7.49 -6.90
N GLU A 159 3.29 -7.77 -7.67
CA GLU A 159 3.65 -9.14 -8.01
C GLU A 159 4.01 -9.99 -6.79
N GLN A 160 4.73 -9.40 -5.82
CA GLN A 160 5.05 -10.06 -4.56
C GLN A 160 3.79 -10.36 -3.74
N ASP A 161 2.85 -9.42 -3.69
CA ASP A 161 1.58 -9.62 -3.00
C ASP A 161 0.71 -10.68 -3.67
N ALA A 162 0.62 -10.64 -5.00
CA ALA A 162 -0.12 -11.62 -5.78
C ALA A 162 0.44 -13.04 -5.62
N ASP A 163 1.77 -13.18 -5.57
CA ASP A 163 2.45 -14.45 -5.35
C ASP A 163 2.12 -15.04 -3.97
N ILE A 164 2.03 -14.21 -2.94
CA ILE A 164 1.66 -14.65 -1.59
C ILE A 164 0.17 -14.96 -1.50
N LEU A 165 -0.69 -14.12 -2.06
CA LEU A 165 -2.13 -14.36 -2.13
C LEU A 165 -2.48 -15.67 -2.85
N GLY A 166 -1.69 -16.08 -3.84
CA GLY A 166 -1.82 -17.38 -4.49
C GLY A 166 -1.31 -18.58 -3.69
N LYS A 167 -0.60 -18.34 -2.57
CA LYS A 167 0.02 -19.38 -1.72
C LYS A 167 -0.59 -19.47 -0.32
N ILE A 168 -1.30 -18.44 0.14
CA ILE A 168 -1.95 -18.47 1.45
C ILE A 168 -3.10 -19.48 1.47
N TYR A 169 -3.25 -20.16 2.60
CA TYR A 169 -4.44 -20.96 2.88
C TYR A 169 -5.67 -20.05 3.00
N PRO A 170 -6.89 -20.59 2.78
CA PRO A 170 -8.13 -19.85 3.00
C PRO A 170 -8.12 -19.13 4.34
N ASN A 171 -8.64 -17.90 4.38
CA ASN A 171 -8.69 -17.06 5.58
C ASN A 171 -9.26 -17.85 6.77
N THR A 172 -8.37 -18.29 7.66
CA THR A 172 -8.68 -19.13 8.82
C THR A 172 -8.75 -18.21 10.05
N PRO A 173 -9.64 -18.47 11.04
CA PRO A 173 -9.70 -17.69 12.26
C PRO A 173 -8.32 -17.54 12.91
N GLN A 174 -7.90 -16.30 13.17
CA GLN A 174 -6.63 -15.99 13.81
C GLN A 174 -6.80 -16.10 15.33
N HIS A 175 -5.90 -16.82 15.99
CA HIS A 175 -5.89 -16.96 17.46
C HIS A 175 -4.90 -16.02 18.15
N ILE A 176 -4.04 -15.37 17.38
CA ILE A 176 -3.02 -14.41 17.85
C ILE A 176 -3.21 -13.13 17.06
N LYS A 177 -3.24 -12.00 17.75
CA LYS A 177 -3.31 -10.67 17.16
C LYS A 177 -1.92 -10.05 17.16
N LEU A 178 -1.42 -9.62 16.01
CA LEU A 178 -0.18 -8.86 15.92
C LEU A 178 -0.44 -7.36 16.11
N ASN A 179 0.63 -6.60 16.33
CA ASN A 179 0.57 -5.14 16.31
C ASN A 179 0.13 -4.65 14.92
N ASN A 180 -0.43 -3.43 14.81
CA ASN A 180 -0.81 -2.81 13.52
C ASN A 180 -1.91 -3.50 12.69
N GLU A 181 -2.63 -4.50 13.21
CA GLU A 181 -3.72 -5.18 12.49
C GLU A 181 -5.02 -4.36 12.35
N VAL A 182 -5.05 -3.11 12.82
CA VAL A 182 -6.26 -2.27 12.82
C VAL A 182 -6.84 -2.05 11.42
N GLY A 183 -5.99 -2.02 10.38
CA GLY A 183 -6.45 -1.95 8.98
C GLY A 183 -7.24 -3.19 8.56
N MET A 184 -6.79 -4.38 8.97
CA MET A 184 -7.50 -5.63 8.72
C MET A 184 -8.81 -5.72 9.52
N ASP A 185 -8.80 -5.28 10.77
CA ASP A 185 -10.02 -5.22 11.60
C ASP A 185 -11.08 -4.30 10.97
N TRP A 186 -10.64 -3.15 10.45
CA TRP A 186 -11.48 -2.22 9.70
C TRP A 186 -12.08 -2.85 8.44
N VAL A 187 -11.28 -3.59 7.65
CA VAL A 187 -11.75 -4.34 6.48
C VAL A 187 -12.80 -5.38 6.89
N ARG A 188 -12.51 -6.23 7.89
CA ARG A 188 -13.44 -7.29 8.31
C ARG A 188 -14.79 -6.72 8.73
N ARG A 189 -14.78 -5.70 9.60
CA ARG A 189 -16.00 -5.04 10.07
C ARG A 189 -16.83 -4.48 8.92
N ASN A 190 -16.20 -3.75 8.00
CA ASN A 190 -16.89 -3.14 6.88
C ASN A 190 -17.38 -4.18 5.86
N PHE A 191 -16.66 -5.28 5.68
CA PHE A 191 -17.07 -6.38 4.81
C PHE A 191 -18.32 -7.09 5.35
N ASP A 192 -18.36 -7.35 6.67
CA ASP A 192 -19.50 -8.00 7.32
C ASP A 192 -20.75 -7.10 7.36
N SER A 193 -20.57 -5.78 7.45
CA SER A 193 -21.68 -4.82 7.57
C SER A 193 -22.11 -4.19 6.24
N PHE A 194 -21.37 -4.38 5.15
CA PHE A 194 -21.65 -3.73 3.86
C PHE A 194 -23.07 -4.06 3.37
N PRO A 195 -23.85 -3.08 2.84
CA PRO A 195 -23.49 -1.69 2.53
C PRO A 195 -23.78 -0.69 3.66
N LYS A 196 -24.02 -1.15 4.89
CA LYS A 196 -24.29 -0.27 6.03
C LYS A 196 -22.97 0.07 6.74
N ALA A 197 -22.64 1.35 6.79
CA ALA A 197 -21.51 1.82 7.58
C ALA A 197 -21.80 1.60 9.07
N MET A 198 -20.81 1.11 9.81
CA MET A 198 -20.86 0.98 11.25
C MET A 198 -19.84 1.90 11.91
N GLU A 199 -20.22 2.49 13.04
CA GLU A 199 -19.31 3.27 13.85
C GLU A 199 -18.14 2.42 14.38
N PRO A 200 -16.95 3.00 14.57
CA PRO A 200 -15.81 2.29 15.12
C PRO A 200 -16.12 1.75 16.53
N ASN A 201 -15.89 0.46 16.75
CA ASN A 201 -15.99 -0.13 18.08
C ASN A 201 -14.58 -0.37 18.65
N PHE A 202 -14.07 0.59 19.42
CA PHE A 202 -12.75 0.52 20.05
C PHE A 202 -12.72 -0.31 21.35
N SER A 203 -13.81 -1.01 21.68
CA SER A 203 -13.96 -1.76 22.94
C SER A 203 -13.74 -3.28 22.80
N ARG A 204 -13.28 -3.77 21.65
CA ARG A 204 -12.96 -5.18 21.39
C ARG A 204 -11.51 -5.37 20.94
#